data_AF-N9MWU5-F1
#
_entry.id   AF-N9MWU5-F1
#
_cell.length_a   1.000
_cell.length_b   1.000
_cell.length_c   1.000
_cell.angle_alpha   90.00
_cell.angle_beta   90.00
_cell.angle_gamma   90.00
#
_symmetry.space_group_name_H-M   'P 1'
#
loop_
_entity.id
_entity.type
_entity.pdbx_description
1 polymer ?
#
loop_
_entity_poly.entity_id
_entity_poly.type
_entity_poly.pdbx_seq_one_letter_code
_entity_poly.pdbx_strand_id
1 'polypeptide(L)'
;MVVDQNQTLSTLHKMVAIAVIALLIYKVVYRFYENIPQYSIGSFLGVFALVFVHFECARSVKTGSTSSQFGSIFMTVFMLNNFPVGTVLGVLMLYFSIFKWEKQPIFKVPVID
;
A
#
# COMPACT_ATOMS: atom_id res chain seq x y z
N MET A 1 -19.86 15.99 5.28
CA MET A 1 -19.51 14.84 4.42
C MET A 1 -18.02 14.91 4.16
N VAL A 2 -17.21 13.98 4.69
CA VAL A 2 -15.76 13.95 4.42
C VAL A 2 -15.59 13.51 2.97
N VAL A 3 -15.05 14.39 2.12
CA VAL A 3 -14.76 14.05 0.73
C VAL A 3 -13.47 13.23 0.73
N ASP A 4 -13.66 11.95 0.45
CA ASP A 4 -12.68 10.88 0.53
C ASP A 4 -11.61 11.08 -0.59
N GLN A 5 -10.41 11.56 -0.26
CA GLN A 5 -9.36 11.88 -1.24
C GLN A 5 -8.61 10.62 -1.73
N ASN A 6 -7.84 10.71 -2.80
CA ASN A 6 -6.86 9.71 -3.23
C ASN A 6 -7.43 8.28 -3.37
N GLN A 7 -8.67 8.13 -3.85
CA GLN A 7 -9.34 6.81 -3.94
C GLN A 7 -8.57 5.79 -4.78
N THR A 8 -7.98 6.24 -5.89
CA THR A 8 -7.16 5.41 -6.77
C THR A 8 -5.94 4.86 -6.03
N LEU A 9 -5.23 5.71 -5.29
CA LEU A 9 -4.06 5.31 -4.52
C LEU A 9 -4.42 4.38 -3.36
N SER A 10 -5.54 4.64 -2.68
CA SER A 10 -6.11 3.70 -1.70
C SER A 10 -6.39 2.33 -2.31
N THR A 11 -6.96 2.30 -3.52
CA THR A 11 -7.27 1.06 -4.24
C THR A 11 -5.99 0.31 -4.63
N LEU A 12 -4.97 1.03 -5.09
CA LEU A 12 -3.66 0.46 -5.41
C LEU A 12 -3.01 -0.20 -4.17
N HIS A 13 -3.01 0.46 -3.01
CA HIS A 13 -2.52 -0.16 -1.77
C HIS A 13 -3.28 -1.44 -1.40
N LYS A 14 -4.60 -1.48 -1.58
CA LYS A 14 -5.41 -2.70 -1.36
C LYS A 14 -5.08 -3.81 -2.35
N MET A 15 -4.92 -3.50 -3.63
CA MET A 15 -4.54 -4.48 -4.65
C MET A 15 -3.18 -5.10 -4.34
N VAL A 16 -2.22 -4.28 -3.91
CA VAL A 16 -0.92 -4.77 -3.44
C VAL A 16 -1.07 -5.68 -2.23
N ALA A 17 -1.84 -5.30 -1.22
CA ALA A 17 -2.07 -6.13 -0.04
C ALA A 17 -2.63 -7.51 -0.43
N ILE A 18 -3.60 -7.56 -1.34
CA ILE A 18 -4.18 -8.81 -1.87
C ILE A 18 -3.12 -9.63 -2.61
N ALA A 19 -2.31 -9.00 -3.46
CA ALA A 19 -1.22 -9.68 -4.17
C ALA A 19 -0.18 -10.29 -3.21
N VAL A 20 0.17 -9.57 -2.14
CA VAL A 20 1.07 -10.05 -1.09
C VAL A 20 0.45 -11.22 -0.32
N ILE A 21 -0.86 -11.17 -0.02
CA ILE A 21 -1.58 -12.30 0.59
C ILE A 21 -1.58 -13.52 -0.34
N ALA A 22 -1.85 -13.34 -1.63
CA ALA A 22 -1.82 -14.44 -2.60
C ALA A 22 -0.42 -15.08 -2.67
N LEU A 23 0.63 -14.27 -2.67
CA LEU A 23 2.02 -14.73 -2.62
C LEU A 23 2.30 -15.50 -1.31
N LEU A 24 1.78 -15.04 -0.18
CA LEU A 24 1.90 -15.72 1.10
C LEU A 24 1.22 -17.10 1.06
N ILE A 25 -0.01 -17.19 0.56
CA ILE A 25 -0.75 -18.45 0.42
C ILE A 25 0.03 -19.39 -0.51
N TYR A 26 0.50 -18.90 -1.65
CA TYR A 26 1.32 -19.69 -2.58
C TYR A 26 2.55 -20.28 -1.86
N LYS A 27 3.30 -19.47 -1.10
CA LYS A 27 4.47 -19.94 -0.34
C LYS A 27 4.11 -20.97 0.73
N VAL A 28 2.99 -20.79 1.42
CA VAL A 28 2.49 -21.74 2.43
C VAL A 28 2.12 -23.06 1.78
N VAL A 29 1.37 -23.03 0.68
CA VAL A 29 0.96 -24.24 -0.05
C VAL A 29 2.18 -24.96 -0.61
N TYR A 30 3.08 -24.24 -1.30
CA TYR A 30 4.28 -24.83 -1.88
C TYR A 30 5.18 -25.51 -0.84
N ARG A 31 5.25 -24.97 0.39
CA ARG A 31 5.93 -25.62 1.52
C ARG A 31 5.34 -26.99 1.90
N PHE A 32 4.03 -27.18 1.78
CA PHE A 32 3.43 -28.48 2.06
C PHE A 32 3.70 -29.51 0.95
N TYR A 33 3.98 -29.04 -0.28
CA TYR A 33 4.23 -29.89 -1.44
C TYR A 33 5.71 -30.27 -1.58
N GLU A 34 6.62 -29.32 -1.39
CA GLU A 34 8.05 -29.58 -1.40
C GLU A 34 8.56 -29.44 0.04
N ASN A 35 9.20 -30.48 0.59
CA ASN A 35 9.82 -30.49 1.93
C ASN A 35 11.02 -29.51 2.02
N ILE A 36 10.77 -28.23 1.76
CA ILE A 36 11.76 -27.16 1.69
C ILE A 36 12.08 -26.72 3.12
N PRO A 37 13.37 -26.57 3.46
CA PRO A 37 13.80 -26.12 4.78
C PRO A 37 13.23 -24.74 5.14
N GLN A 38 13.03 -24.53 6.44
CA GLN A 38 12.27 -23.43 7.03
C GLN A 38 12.64 -22.04 6.50
N TYR A 39 11.64 -21.35 5.93
CA TYR A 39 11.54 -19.90 6.07
C TYR A 39 11.44 -19.58 7.57
N SER A 40 12.29 -18.67 8.07
CA SER A 40 12.26 -18.28 9.48
C SER A 40 10.88 -17.70 9.82
N ILE A 41 10.41 -17.90 11.05
CA ILE A 41 9.18 -17.27 11.58
C ILE A 41 9.15 -15.76 11.29
N GLY A 42 10.32 -15.12 11.26
CA GLY A 42 10.47 -13.71 10.89
C GLY A 42 10.04 -13.39 9.45
N SER A 43 10.22 -14.32 8.50
CA SER A 43 9.75 -14.14 7.13
C SER A 43 8.22 -14.11 7.05
N PHE A 44 7.52 -14.94 7.83
CA PHE A 44 6.05 -14.93 7.87
C PHE A 44 5.55 -13.65 8.54
N LEU A 45 6.11 -13.30 9.70
CA LEU A 45 5.76 -12.08 10.42
C LEU A 45 6.01 -10.83 9.58
N GLY A 46 7.11 -10.77 8.84
CA GLY A 46 7.42 -9.66 7.93
C GLY A 46 6.38 -9.49 6.83
N VAL A 47 5.90 -10.58 6.24
CA VAL A 47 4.85 -10.50 5.21
C VAL A 47 3.51 -10.07 5.80
N PHE A 48 3.14 -10.57 6.98
CA PHE A 48 1.93 -10.10 7.68
C PHE A 48 1.99 -8.61 8.01
N ALA A 49 3.14 -8.14 8.53
CA ALA A 49 3.35 -6.73 8.80
C ALA A 49 3.23 -5.88 7.52
N LEU A 50 3.79 -6.37 6.41
CA LEU A 50 3.71 -5.70 5.11
C LEU A 50 2.23 -5.54 4.65
N VAL A 51 1.44 -6.60 4.72
CA VAL A 51 0.00 -6.56 4.41
C VAL A 51 -0.73 -5.53 5.27
N PHE A 52 -0.48 -5.55 6.59
CA PHE A 52 -1.09 -4.62 7.53
C PHE A 52 -0.74 -3.17 7.19
N VAL A 53 0.53 -2.88 6.91
CA VAL A 53 0.97 -1.53 6.55
C VAL A 53 0.31 -1.06 5.24
N HIS A 54 0.12 -1.94 4.25
CA HIS A 54 -0.61 -1.57 3.03
C HIS A 54 -2.08 -1.20 3.31
N PHE A 55 -2.77 -1.90 4.21
CA PHE A 55 -4.13 -1.51 4.61
C PHE A 55 -4.16 -0.19 5.36
N GLU A 56 -3.22 0.04 6.27
CA GLU A 56 -3.09 1.32 6.97
C GLU A 56 -2.78 2.46 5.99
N CYS A 57 -1.87 2.29 5.05
CA CYS A 57 -1.64 3.25 3.97
C CYS A 57 -2.91 3.48 3.15
N ALA A 58 -3.65 2.43 2.77
CA ALA A 58 -4.89 2.58 2.01
C ALA A 58 -5.94 3.43 2.74
N ARG A 59 -6.04 3.30 4.06
CA ARG A 59 -6.91 4.14 4.88
C ARG A 59 -6.35 5.56 5.04
N SER A 60 -5.06 5.67 5.29
CA SER A 60 -4.38 6.93 5.60
C SER A 60 -4.30 7.87 4.39
N VAL A 61 -4.06 7.36 3.18
CA VAL A 61 -3.99 8.22 1.97
C VAL A 61 -5.30 8.93 1.67
N LYS A 62 -6.43 8.38 2.11
CA LYS A 62 -7.75 9.01 1.97
C LYS A 62 -7.91 10.32 2.74
N THR A 63 -7.07 10.53 3.76
CA THR A 63 -7.05 11.77 4.53
C THR A 63 -6.45 12.95 3.75
N GLY A 64 -5.66 12.69 2.69
CA GLY A 64 -4.96 13.75 1.95
C GLY A 64 -3.88 14.49 2.76
N SER A 65 -3.46 13.95 3.91
CA SER A 65 -2.42 14.54 4.76
C SER A 65 -1.00 14.32 4.22
N THR A 66 -0.09 15.26 4.46
CA THR A 66 1.31 15.14 4.00
C THR A 66 2.01 13.93 4.62
N SER A 67 1.66 13.56 5.85
CA SER A 67 2.22 12.36 6.50
C SER A 67 1.80 11.08 5.79
N SER A 68 0.57 10.99 5.30
CA SER A 68 0.09 9.80 4.58
C SER A 68 0.68 9.71 3.18
N GLN A 69 0.92 10.86 2.53
CA GLN A 69 1.68 10.94 1.28
C GLN A 69 3.09 10.36 1.45
N PHE A 70 3.81 10.81 2.49
CA PHE A 70 5.18 10.36 2.74
C PHE A 70 5.23 8.86 3.07
N GLY A 71 4.30 8.38 3.90
CA GLY A 71 4.16 6.95 4.20
C GLY A 71 3.88 6.11 2.95
N SER A 72 3.02 6.58 2.04
CA SER A 72 2.76 5.92 0.77
C SER A 72 4.02 5.83 -0.11
N ILE A 73 4.73 6.95 -0.29
CA ILE A 73 5.98 7.00 -1.07
C ILE A 73 7.03 6.03 -0.51
N PHE A 74 7.24 6.05 0.81
CA PHE A 74 8.20 5.17 1.47
C PHE A 74 7.89 3.69 1.20
N MET A 75 6.64 3.28 1.39
CA MET A 75 6.20 1.91 1.15
C MET A 75 6.34 1.51 -0.32
N THR A 76 6.01 2.42 -1.23
CA THR A 76 6.17 2.19 -2.66
C THR A 76 7.62 1.99 -3.07
N VAL A 77 8.56 2.82 -2.57
CA VAL A 77 10.00 2.64 -2.84
C VAL A 77 10.51 1.30 -2.28
N PHE A 78 10.07 0.93 -1.08
CA PHE A 78 10.40 -0.36 -0.48
C PHE A 78 9.93 -1.55 -1.32
N MET A 79 8.75 -1.44 -1.96
CA MET A 79 8.26 -2.46 -2.90
C MET A 79 9.08 -2.55 -4.19
N LEU A 80 9.47 -1.41 -4.76
CA LEU A 80 10.25 -1.36 -6.01
C LEU A 80 11.57 -2.14 -5.88
N ASN A 81 12.14 -2.20 -4.67
CA ASN A 81 13.38 -2.92 -4.39
C ASN A 81 13.22 -4.45 -4.32
N ASN A 82 12.01 -4.99 -4.16
CA ASN A 82 11.81 -6.39 -3.77
C ASN A 82 11.16 -7.28 -4.85
N PHE A 83 10.58 -6.75 -5.95
CA PHE A 83 9.81 -7.60 -6.88
C PHE A 83 9.65 -7.03 -8.30
N PRO A 84 9.89 -7.81 -9.39
CA PRO A 84 9.71 -7.34 -10.77
C PRO A 84 8.23 -7.08 -11.16
N VAL A 85 7.28 -7.88 -10.65
CA VAL A 85 5.83 -7.63 -10.85
C VAL A 85 5.32 -6.50 -9.94
N GLY A 86 5.93 -6.34 -8.77
CA GLY A 86 5.68 -5.23 -7.86
C GLY A 86 6.14 -3.88 -8.44
N THR A 87 7.07 -3.88 -9.39
CA THR A 87 7.61 -2.68 -10.02
C THR A 87 6.54 -1.86 -10.74
N VAL A 88 5.64 -2.49 -11.51
CA VAL A 88 4.61 -1.75 -12.27
C VAL A 88 3.61 -1.07 -11.34
N LEU A 89 3.08 -1.83 -10.37
CA LEU A 89 2.17 -1.28 -9.36
C LEU A 89 2.87 -0.22 -8.50
N GLY A 90 4.14 -0.43 -8.15
CA GLY A 90 4.96 0.54 -7.44
C GLY A 90 5.13 1.84 -8.22
N VAL A 91 5.48 1.79 -9.50
CA VAL A 91 5.62 2.99 -10.35
C VAL A 91 4.30 3.75 -10.43
N LEU A 92 3.17 3.04 -10.60
CA LEU A 92 1.84 3.67 -10.61
C LEU A 92 1.54 4.35 -9.27
N MET A 93 1.75 3.66 -8.15
CA MET A 93 1.55 4.23 -6.82
C MET A 93 2.43 5.47 -6.61
N LEU A 94 3.69 5.42 -7.03
CA LEU A 94 4.62 6.54 -6.91
C LEU A 94 4.14 7.74 -7.74
N TYR A 95 3.68 7.49 -8.97
CA TYR A 95 3.11 8.52 -9.81
C TYR A 95 1.92 9.21 -9.15
N PHE A 96 0.98 8.43 -8.58
CA PHE A 96 -0.17 9.00 -7.88
C PHE A 96 0.23 9.74 -6.61
N SER A 97 1.19 9.22 -5.85
CA SER A 97 1.67 9.84 -4.62
C SER A 97 2.48 11.11 -4.84
N ILE A 98 3.15 11.28 -5.99
CA ILE A 98 3.96 12.47 -6.30
C ILE A 98 3.16 13.50 -7.11
N PHE A 99 2.54 13.08 -8.22
CA PHE A 99 2.02 13.99 -9.23
C PHE A 99 0.50 14.19 -9.18
N LYS A 100 -0.25 13.24 -8.61
CA LYS A 100 -1.71 13.28 -8.52
C LYS A 100 -2.23 13.31 -7.09
N TRP A 101 -1.39 13.75 -6.15
CA TRP A 101 -1.77 13.80 -4.75
C TRP A 101 -2.86 14.84 -4.50
N GLU A 102 -3.98 14.39 -3.97
CA GLU A 102 -5.09 15.22 -3.54
C GLU A 102 -4.88 15.61 -2.07
N LYS A 103 -4.79 16.92 -1.81
CA LYS A 103 -4.58 17.45 -0.46
C LYS A 103 -5.90 17.52 0.32
N GLN A 104 -5.79 17.39 1.64
CA GLN A 104 -6.88 17.71 2.55
C GLN A 104 -7.46 19.10 2.24
N PRO A 105 -8.80 19.26 2.10
CA PRO A 105 -9.41 20.54 1.80
C PRO A 105 -9.11 21.52 2.93
N ILE A 106 -8.36 22.58 2.61
CA ILE A 106 -8.18 23.73 3.50
C ILE A 106 -9.56 24.36 3.63
N PHE A 107 -10.10 24.37 4.85
CA PHE A 107 -11.38 24.95 5.27
C PHE A 107 -12.03 25.85 4.20
N LYS A 108 -13.11 25.37 3.55
CA LYS A 108 -13.91 26.24 2.67
C LYS A 108 -14.59 27.28 3.55
N VAL A 109 -14.15 28.53 3.46
CA VAL A 109 -14.83 29.66 4.11
C VAL A 109 -16.28 29.65 3.62
N PRO A 110 -17.29 29.65 4.51
CA PRO A 110 -18.68 29.74 4.10
C PRO A 110 -18.85 31.06 3.34
N VAL A 111 -19.19 30.97 2.05
CA VAL A 111 -19.67 32.12 1.29
C VAL A 111 -21.06 32.40 1.83
N ILE A 112 -21.19 33.47 2.60
CA ILE A 112 -22.48 33.99 3.05
C ILE A 112 -22.94 34.91 1.91
N ASP A 113 -23.89 34.43 1.10
CA ASP A 113 -24.66 35.26 0.18
C ASP A 113 -25.81 35.96 0.93
#